data_AF-A0A7X8U1V8-F1
#
_entry.id   AF-A0A7X8U1V8-F1
#
_cell.length_a   1.000
_cell.length_b   1.000
_cell.length_c   1.000
_cell.angle_alpha   90.00
_cell.angle_beta   90.00
_cell.angle_gamma   90.00
#
_symmetry.space_group_name_H-M   'P 1'
#
loop_
_entity.id
_entity.type
_entity.pdbx_description
1 polymer ?
#
loop_
_entity_poly.entity_id
_entity_poly.type
_entity_poly.pdbx_seq_one_letter_code
_entity_poly.pdbx_strand_id
1 'polypeptide(L)'
;MGMNMEKPGILEILKLAPADIDHLFRRSGLNGNRLSPYSYNAEQAATSSPSELFKPLAESANFASMAKKLLAPDLKIEFNRGGAGSAEETYHAFFSQEDNDVLVQFMGSDGNLLLLLFDNEEYFLQWWADIYASNADKAYPPVFPNSLETEVLVCALHCIDIYRRSYMESMLAYSGELSLSISTGDFVDLLKRALDSQDKRWFLPTLFEITPGLKGSSIALKPEHIKKAEELGFMSSNENVLTLGDRARLMGTEIITSWLGSVGCHATALVNGQEKSLSRMFLTSTAFANHIFSFETAAGGGSRFRHQASTMPELIQALMTWIEALQKVIGGTAPAKAAPKETPALKFCGQCGAELKAGKKFCTGCGTPV
;
A
#
# COMPACT_ATOMS: atom_id res chain seq x y z
N MET A 1 -14.13 -12.34 7.15
CA MET A 1 -13.44 -12.97 6.00
C MET A 1 -12.64 -14.14 6.54
N GLY A 2 -12.95 -15.37 6.15
CA GLY A 2 -12.11 -16.52 6.50
C GLY A 2 -10.84 -16.46 5.65
N MET A 3 -9.70 -16.17 6.27
CA MET A 3 -8.41 -16.24 5.58
C MET A 3 -8.09 -17.70 5.32
N ASN A 4 -7.94 -18.06 4.05
CA ASN A 4 -7.49 -19.39 3.65
C ASN A 4 -6.04 -19.55 4.14
N MET A 5 -5.82 -20.44 5.10
CA MET A 5 -4.54 -20.60 5.82
C MET A 5 -3.45 -21.33 5.02
N GLU A 6 -3.73 -21.70 3.76
CA GLU A 6 -2.81 -22.39 2.87
C GLU A 6 -2.40 -21.51 1.67
N LYS A 7 -2.08 -20.23 1.91
CA LYS A 7 -1.37 -19.45 0.89
C LYS A 7 0.13 -19.77 0.97
N PRO A 8 0.77 -20.19 -0.13
CA PRO A 8 2.21 -20.43 -0.13
C PRO A 8 2.97 -19.16 0.31
N GLY A 9 3.94 -19.32 1.21
CA GLY A 9 4.86 -18.25 1.64
C GLY A 9 4.56 -17.57 2.98
N ILE A 10 3.41 -17.84 3.61
CA ILE A 10 3.18 -17.42 5.01
C ILE A 10 3.83 -18.45 5.93
N LEU A 11 4.86 -18.04 6.66
CA LEU A 11 5.56 -18.89 7.63
C LEU A 11 4.75 -19.04 8.91
N GLU A 12 4.14 -17.95 9.38
CA GLU A 12 3.43 -17.95 10.66
C GLU A 12 2.38 -16.84 10.75
N ILE A 13 1.26 -17.12 11.44
CA ILE A 13 0.23 -16.14 11.79
C ILE A 13 -0.04 -16.24 13.28
N LEU A 14 0.20 -15.15 14.01
CA LEU A 14 0.05 -15.10 15.46
C LEU A 14 -0.80 -13.91 15.88
N LYS A 15 -1.48 -14.06 17.01
CA LYS A 15 -2.09 -12.93 17.73
C LYS A 15 -1.25 -12.62 18.97
N LEU A 16 -1.16 -11.35 19.31
CA LEU A 16 -0.44 -10.86 20.48
C LEU A 16 -1.27 -9.79 21.19
N ALA A 17 -1.44 -9.90 22.51
CA ALA A 17 -2.09 -8.84 23.26
C ALA A 17 -1.14 -7.63 23.36
N PRO A 18 -1.62 -6.37 23.33
CA PRO A 18 -0.73 -5.21 23.45
C PRO A 18 0.12 -5.22 24.73
N ALA A 19 -0.42 -5.77 25.82
CA ALA A 19 0.31 -5.91 27.09
C ALA A 19 1.48 -6.91 27.02
N ASP A 20 1.49 -7.82 26.03
CA ASP A 20 2.57 -8.81 25.87
C ASP A 20 3.83 -8.24 25.21
N ILE A 21 3.77 -7.00 24.69
CA ILE A 21 4.93 -6.31 24.12
C ILE A 21 6.07 -6.20 25.13
N ASP A 22 5.77 -5.90 26.38
CA ASP A 22 6.79 -5.85 27.45
C ASP A 22 7.41 -7.23 27.73
N HIS A 23 6.62 -8.30 27.62
CA HIS A 23 7.11 -9.67 27.74
C HIS A 23 7.99 -10.06 26.54
N LEU A 24 7.67 -9.56 25.35
CA LEU A 24 8.50 -9.69 24.15
C LEU A 24 9.86 -9.00 24.33
N PHE A 25 9.89 -7.77 24.87
CA PHE A 25 11.13 -7.06 25.21
C PHE A 25 12.00 -7.89 26.17
N ARG A 26 11.41 -8.36 27.29
CA ARG A 26 12.14 -9.15 28.30
C ARG A 26 12.72 -10.44 27.76
N ARG A 27 11.92 -11.20 27.01
CA ARG A 27 12.33 -12.52 26.51
C ARG A 27 13.33 -12.41 25.37
N SER A 28 13.22 -11.37 24.53
CA SER A 28 14.17 -11.13 23.44
C SER A 28 15.47 -10.48 23.91
N GLY A 29 15.45 -9.73 25.01
CA GLY A 29 16.59 -8.94 25.48
C GLY A 29 16.91 -7.72 24.60
N LEU A 30 16.01 -7.37 23.66
CA LEU A 30 16.16 -6.21 22.80
C LEU A 30 15.81 -4.93 23.57
N ASN A 31 16.45 -3.82 23.21
CA ASN A 31 16.13 -2.48 23.75
C ASN A 31 15.08 -1.73 22.91
N GLY A 32 14.75 -2.28 21.75
CA GLY A 32 13.95 -1.62 20.73
C GLY A 32 14.68 -0.48 20.02
N ASN A 33 14.02 0.14 19.05
CA ASN A 33 14.53 1.33 18.38
C ASN A 33 13.39 2.27 17.95
N ARG A 34 13.76 3.41 17.35
CA ARG A 34 12.81 4.49 16.98
C ARG A 34 11.84 4.13 15.87
N LEU A 35 12.11 3.08 15.07
CA LEU A 35 11.18 2.65 14.03
C LEU A 35 10.03 1.84 14.60
N SER A 36 10.25 1.12 15.70
CA SER A 36 9.18 0.40 16.39
C SER A 36 8.17 1.37 17.00
N PRO A 37 6.86 1.14 16.85
CA PRO A 37 5.85 1.93 17.54
C PRO A 37 5.78 1.60 19.05
N TYR A 38 6.57 0.64 19.51
CA TYR A 38 6.53 0.14 20.87
C TYR A 38 7.76 0.58 21.67
N SER A 39 7.55 0.80 22.97
CA SER A 39 8.61 1.09 23.93
C SER A 39 8.44 0.21 25.16
N TYR A 40 9.56 -0.14 25.79
CA TYR A 40 9.52 -0.99 26.97
C TYR A 40 9.08 -0.21 28.21
N ASN A 41 8.06 -0.71 28.90
CA ASN A 41 7.61 -0.18 30.18
C ASN A 41 8.03 -1.12 31.32
N ALA A 42 9.13 -0.79 32.01
CA ALA A 42 9.68 -1.62 33.07
C ALA A 42 8.71 -1.84 34.26
N GLU A 43 7.91 -0.83 34.61
CA GLU A 43 6.97 -0.88 35.73
C GLU A 43 5.79 -1.80 35.43
N GLN A 44 5.16 -1.61 34.28
CA GLN A 44 4.05 -2.46 33.82
C GLN A 44 4.50 -3.91 33.73
N ALA A 45 5.64 -4.13 33.07
CA ALA A 45 6.21 -5.44 32.90
C ALA A 45 6.46 -6.14 34.25
N ALA A 46 6.86 -5.43 35.31
CA ALA A 46 7.20 -6.03 36.61
C ALA A 46 6.00 -6.62 37.34
N THR A 47 4.80 -6.18 36.98
CA THR A 47 3.54 -6.58 37.62
C THR A 47 2.65 -7.43 36.73
N SER A 48 2.90 -7.47 35.43
CA SER A 48 2.12 -8.24 34.47
C SER A 48 2.63 -9.67 34.31
N SER A 49 1.71 -10.58 33.97
CA SER A 49 2.00 -11.92 33.48
C SER A 49 1.69 -11.98 31.98
N PRO A 50 2.44 -12.77 31.19
CA PRO A 50 2.14 -12.93 29.77
C PRO A 50 0.76 -13.54 29.58
N SER A 51 0.02 -13.05 28.60
CA SER A 51 -1.27 -13.61 28.23
C SER A 51 -1.12 -14.98 27.56
N GLU A 52 -2.21 -15.72 27.45
CA GLU A 52 -2.24 -16.99 26.68
C GLU A 52 -1.86 -16.79 25.20
N LEU A 53 -2.08 -15.59 24.65
CA LEU A 53 -1.70 -15.26 23.27
C LEU A 53 -0.18 -15.15 23.10
N PHE A 54 0.58 -14.91 24.17
CA PHE A 54 2.04 -14.83 24.09
C PHE A 54 2.69 -16.20 23.93
N LYS A 55 2.07 -17.27 24.47
CA LYS A 55 2.67 -18.60 24.52
C LYS A 55 3.05 -19.14 23.12
N PRO A 56 2.17 -19.09 22.10
CA PRO A 56 2.54 -19.51 20.75
C PRO A 56 3.76 -18.77 20.19
N LEU A 57 3.81 -17.43 20.36
CA LEU A 57 4.96 -16.63 19.94
C LEU A 57 6.23 -17.05 20.67
N ALA A 58 6.15 -17.21 21.99
CA ALA A 58 7.27 -17.62 22.83
C ALA A 58 7.85 -19.00 22.45
N GLU A 59 7.01 -19.93 22.00
CA GLU A 59 7.40 -21.30 21.60
C GLU A 59 7.80 -21.39 20.12
N SER A 60 7.56 -20.35 19.32
CA SER A 60 7.88 -20.32 17.89
C SER A 60 9.39 -20.40 17.63
N ALA A 61 9.77 -21.18 16.61
CA ALA A 61 11.12 -21.17 16.06
C ALA A 61 11.52 -19.81 15.46
N ASN A 62 10.54 -18.99 15.07
CA ASN A 62 10.74 -17.66 14.50
C ASN A 62 10.72 -16.54 15.56
N PHE A 63 10.63 -16.87 16.86
CA PHE A 63 10.51 -15.88 17.93
C PHE A 63 11.55 -14.75 17.81
N ALA A 64 12.82 -15.09 17.60
CA ALA A 64 13.90 -14.12 17.50
C ALA A 64 13.73 -13.19 16.28
N SER A 65 13.41 -13.75 15.11
CA SER A 65 13.16 -13.00 13.87
C SER A 65 11.97 -12.04 14.03
N MET A 66 10.85 -12.52 14.56
CA MET A 66 9.66 -11.70 14.80
C MET A 66 9.91 -10.61 15.85
N ALA A 67 10.58 -10.93 16.96
CA ALA A 67 10.92 -9.95 18.00
C ALA A 67 11.85 -8.85 17.46
N LYS A 68 12.88 -9.23 16.69
CA LYS A 68 13.81 -8.30 16.05
C LYS A 68 13.08 -7.33 15.12
N LYS A 69 12.21 -7.83 14.23
CA LYS A 69 11.45 -6.99 13.30
C LYS A 69 10.40 -6.12 13.99
N LEU A 70 9.73 -6.61 15.03
CA LEU A 70 8.70 -5.82 15.71
C LEU A 70 9.29 -4.72 16.61
N LEU A 71 10.37 -5.03 17.33
CA LEU A 71 10.93 -4.15 18.37
C LEU A 71 12.11 -3.31 17.86
N ALA A 72 12.95 -3.86 16.99
CA ALA A 72 14.15 -3.18 16.50
C ALA A 72 14.36 -3.38 14.98
N PRO A 73 13.37 -3.04 14.13
CA PRO A 73 13.49 -3.19 12.68
C PRO A 73 14.54 -2.25 12.09
N ASP A 74 15.08 -2.60 10.93
CA ASP A 74 16.01 -1.75 10.19
C ASP A 74 15.30 -0.89 9.15
N LEU A 75 14.13 -1.35 8.68
CA LEU A 75 13.21 -0.64 7.79
C LEU A 75 11.76 -0.91 8.23
N LYS A 76 10.96 0.15 8.26
CA LYS A 76 9.51 0.12 8.47
C LYS A 76 8.82 0.72 7.25
N ILE A 77 7.76 0.06 6.79
CA ILE A 77 6.82 0.62 5.82
C ILE A 77 5.46 0.74 6.51
N GLU A 78 4.98 1.96 6.68
CA GLU A 78 3.61 2.25 7.11
C GLU A 78 2.69 2.24 5.90
N PHE A 79 1.53 1.58 6.03
CA PHE A 79 0.47 1.55 5.06
C PHE A 79 -0.82 2.11 5.67
N ASN A 80 -1.44 3.05 4.98
CA ASN A 80 -2.75 3.60 5.33
C ASN A 80 -3.71 3.38 4.18
N ARG A 81 -4.75 2.59 4.43
CA ARG A 81 -5.83 2.32 3.48
C ARG A 81 -6.99 3.29 3.69
N GLY A 82 -7.59 3.71 2.59
CA GLY A 82 -8.84 4.46 2.58
C GLY A 82 -9.28 4.74 1.15
N GLY A 83 -10.17 5.71 0.95
CA GLY A 83 -10.67 6.06 -0.38
C GLY A 83 -11.95 5.31 -0.76
N ALA A 84 -12.72 5.92 -1.66
CA ALA A 84 -14.03 5.47 -2.13
C ALA A 84 -15.01 5.23 -0.97
N GLY A 85 -15.18 3.98 -0.57
CA GLY A 85 -15.92 3.54 0.62
C GLY A 85 -15.22 2.38 1.32
N SER A 86 -13.90 2.22 1.09
CA SER A 86 -13.11 1.17 1.73
C SER A 86 -12.95 1.44 3.22
N ALA A 87 -12.86 0.37 4.01
CA ALA A 87 -12.58 0.48 5.43
C ALA A 87 -11.19 1.09 5.64
N GLU A 88 -11.10 2.01 6.59
CA GLU A 88 -9.83 2.59 6.99
C GLU A 88 -9.02 1.57 7.78
N GLU A 89 -7.73 1.50 7.47
CA GLU A 89 -6.82 0.54 8.09
C GLU A 89 -5.41 1.13 8.09
N THR A 90 -4.72 1.03 9.22
CA THR A 90 -3.29 1.33 9.34
C THR A 90 -2.56 0.08 9.77
N TYR A 91 -1.50 -0.27 9.05
CA TYR A 91 -0.68 -1.43 9.33
C TYR A 91 0.76 -1.18 8.91
N HIS A 92 1.65 -2.04 9.39
CA HIS A 92 3.08 -1.88 9.18
C HIS A 92 3.69 -3.16 8.60
N ALA A 93 4.65 -3.01 7.70
CA ALA A 93 5.60 -4.07 7.37
C ALA A 93 6.98 -3.71 7.91
N PHE A 94 7.64 -4.70 8.52
CA PHE A 94 8.93 -4.55 9.17
C PHE A 94 9.94 -5.50 8.54
N PHE A 95 11.14 -4.97 8.32
CA PHE A 95 12.26 -5.67 7.70
C PHE A 95 13.49 -5.60 8.62
N SER A 96 14.32 -6.65 8.53
CA SER A 96 15.62 -6.76 9.20
C SER A 96 16.72 -6.90 8.13
N GLN A 97 17.96 -6.57 8.47
CA GLN A 97 19.12 -6.88 7.62
C GLN A 97 19.61 -8.33 7.77
N GLU A 98 19.09 -9.07 8.75
CA GLU A 98 19.55 -10.41 9.10
C GLU A 98 19.02 -11.50 8.17
N ASP A 99 17.89 -11.26 7.51
CA ASP A 99 17.18 -12.19 6.63
C ASP A 99 16.30 -11.43 5.63
N ASN A 100 15.56 -12.17 4.78
CA ASN A 100 14.62 -11.59 3.82
C ASN A 100 13.16 -11.67 4.27
N ASP A 101 12.89 -12.17 5.48
CA ASP A 101 11.52 -12.34 5.95
C ASP A 101 10.84 -10.97 6.09
N VAL A 102 9.52 -10.94 5.92
CA VAL A 102 8.72 -9.74 6.13
C VAL A 102 7.73 -9.97 7.25
N LEU A 103 7.78 -9.15 8.29
CA LEU A 103 6.79 -9.18 9.37
C LEU A 103 5.75 -8.08 9.13
N VAL A 104 4.50 -8.46 8.90
CA VAL A 104 3.37 -7.53 8.80
C VAL A 104 2.59 -7.52 10.11
N GLN A 105 2.23 -6.33 10.59
CA GLN A 105 1.48 -6.11 11.82
C GLN A 105 0.22 -5.30 11.56
N PHE A 106 -0.94 -5.87 11.93
CA PHE A 106 -2.25 -5.21 11.95
C PHE A 106 -2.73 -4.99 13.39
N MET A 107 -3.59 -3.99 13.58
CA MET A 107 -4.41 -3.89 14.78
C MET A 107 -5.76 -4.55 14.50
N GLY A 108 -6.06 -5.63 15.22
CA GLY A 108 -7.34 -6.30 15.16
C GLY A 108 -8.46 -5.45 15.76
N SER A 109 -9.70 -5.67 15.32
CA SER A 109 -10.88 -5.02 15.90
C SER A 109 -11.13 -5.42 17.35
N ASP A 110 -10.53 -6.52 17.81
CA ASP A 110 -10.49 -6.98 19.20
C ASP A 110 -9.41 -6.26 20.04
N GLY A 111 -8.67 -5.31 19.45
CA GLY A 111 -7.57 -4.58 20.08
C GLY A 111 -6.27 -5.38 20.19
N ASN A 112 -6.24 -6.63 19.68
CA ASN A 112 -5.02 -7.44 19.66
C ASN A 112 -4.22 -7.17 18.40
N LEU A 113 -2.90 -7.34 18.50
CA LEU A 113 -2.02 -7.29 17.35
C LEU A 113 -2.14 -8.60 16.57
N LEU A 114 -2.26 -8.52 15.25
CA LEU A 114 -2.16 -9.66 14.36
C LEU A 114 -0.82 -9.56 13.62
N LEU A 115 0.00 -10.60 13.74
CA LEU A 115 1.34 -10.70 13.18
C LEU A 115 1.35 -11.77 12.07
N LEU A 116 1.81 -11.40 10.88
CA LEU A 116 2.00 -12.31 9.76
C LEU A 116 3.47 -12.29 9.36
N LEU A 117 4.15 -13.44 9.45
CA LEU A 117 5.52 -13.59 8.99
C LEU A 117 5.52 -14.25 7.61
N PHE A 118 6.14 -13.59 6.65
CA PHE A 118 6.33 -14.09 5.28
C PHE A 118 7.78 -14.49 5.06
N ASP A 119 7.99 -15.55 4.28
CA ASP A 119 9.32 -16.11 3.95
C ASP A 119 10.21 -15.15 3.15
N ASN A 120 9.59 -14.26 2.37
CA ASN A 120 10.29 -13.20 1.64
C ASN A 120 9.32 -12.11 1.16
N GLU A 121 9.88 -11.04 0.59
CA GLU A 121 9.12 -9.93 0.04
C GLU A 121 8.24 -10.30 -1.17
N GLU A 122 8.60 -11.31 -1.97
CA GLU A 122 7.78 -11.77 -3.11
C GLU A 122 6.44 -12.34 -2.63
N TYR A 123 6.48 -13.24 -1.65
CA TYR A 123 5.26 -13.81 -1.07
C TYR A 123 4.41 -12.76 -0.34
N PHE A 124 5.05 -11.84 0.38
CA PHE A 124 4.36 -10.71 0.98
C PHE A 124 3.65 -9.85 -0.08
N LEU A 125 4.34 -9.46 -1.15
CA LEU A 125 3.78 -8.60 -2.18
C LEU A 125 2.69 -9.27 -3.00
N GLN A 126 2.81 -10.58 -3.27
CA GLN A 126 1.73 -11.32 -3.92
C GLN A 126 0.48 -11.36 -3.03
N TRP A 127 0.64 -11.70 -1.75
CA TRP A 127 -0.46 -11.68 -0.78
C TRP A 127 -1.10 -10.30 -0.66
N TRP A 128 -0.28 -9.26 -0.62
CA TRP A 128 -0.71 -7.88 -0.49
C TRP A 128 -1.47 -7.41 -1.74
N ALA A 129 -0.94 -7.70 -2.93
CA ALA A 129 -1.57 -7.35 -4.19
C ALA A 129 -2.93 -8.05 -4.36
N ASP A 130 -3.05 -9.31 -3.94
CA ASP A 130 -4.34 -10.04 -3.97
C ASP A 130 -5.45 -9.35 -3.15
N ILE A 131 -5.09 -8.52 -2.17
CA ILE A 131 -6.03 -7.86 -1.26
C ILE A 131 -6.30 -6.41 -1.69
N TYR A 132 -5.25 -5.68 -2.06
CA TYR A 132 -5.30 -4.23 -2.22
C TYR A 132 -5.17 -3.75 -3.67
N ALA A 133 -4.76 -4.60 -4.60
CA ALA A 133 -4.64 -4.27 -6.02
C ALA A 133 -5.85 -4.76 -6.81
N SER A 134 -6.01 -4.24 -8.03
CA SER A 134 -6.93 -4.81 -9.01
C SER A 134 -6.24 -5.87 -9.87
N ASN A 135 -7.04 -6.81 -10.36
CA ASN A 135 -6.61 -7.83 -11.35
C ASN A 135 -6.48 -7.24 -12.77
N ALA A 136 -6.13 -5.96 -12.91
CA ALA A 136 -5.93 -5.32 -14.21
C ALA A 136 -4.88 -6.09 -15.01
N ASP A 137 -5.23 -6.50 -16.23
CA ASP A 137 -4.43 -7.38 -17.10
C ASP A 137 -4.08 -6.73 -18.45
N LYS A 138 -4.55 -5.50 -18.68
CA LYS A 138 -4.31 -4.74 -19.91
C LYS A 138 -3.49 -3.50 -19.64
N ALA A 139 -2.63 -3.18 -20.59
CA ALA A 139 -1.87 -1.94 -20.58
C ALA A 139 -2.81 -0.73 -20.56
N TYR A 140 -2.49 0.24 -19.71
CA TYR A 140 -3.24 1.47 -19.54
C TYR A 140 -2.47 2.64 -20.18
N PRO A 141 -3.12 3.56 -20.93
CA PRO A 141 -2.44 4.69 -21.54
C PRO A 141 -1.71 5.58 -20.52
N PRO A 142 -0.46 6.02 -20.78
CA PRO A 142 0.25 6.92 -19.86
C PRO A 142 -0.54 8.19 -19.56
N VAL A 143 -0.75 8.49 -18.28
CA VAL A 143 -1.53 9.66 -17.83
C VAL A 143 -0.64 10.86 -17.58
N PHE A 144 0.53 10.67 -16.95
CA PHE A 144 1.49 11.73 -16.70
C PHE A 144 2.85 11.37 -17.29
N PRO A 145 3.47 12.23 -18.10
CA PRO A 145 4.80 12.01 -18.61
C PRO A 145 5.85 12.39 -17.56
N ASN A 146 6.89 11.56 -17.42
CA ASN A 146 8.07 11.84 -16.61
C ASN A 146 7.73 12.20 -15.14
N SER A 147 8.69 12.84 -14.45
CA SER A 147 8.45 13.45 -13.16
C SER A 147 7.90 14.86 -13.33
N LEU A 148 6.91 15.25 -12.52
CA LEU A 148 6.26 16.57 -12.52
C LEU A 148 6.16 17.13 -11.09
N GLU A 149 5.86 18.42 -10.95
CA GLU A 149 5.58 19.05 -9.66
C GLU A 149 4.25 18.54 -9.07
N THR A 150 4.22 18.30 -7.76
CA THR A 150 3.04 17.74 -7.06
C THR A 150 1.81 18.65 -7.20
N GLU A 151 2.00 19.95 -7.33
CA GLU A 151 0.94 20.93 -7.64
C GLU A 151 0.20 20.62 -8.95
N VAL A 152 0.89 20.07 -9.95
CA VAL A 152 0.24 19.63 -11.20
C VAL A 152 -0.67 18.43 -10.96
N LEU A 153 -0.25 17.50 -10.08
CA LEU A 153 -1.10 16.39 -9.65
C LEU A 153 -2.33 16.91 -8.91
N VAL A 154 -2.16 17.87 -8.00
CA VAL A 154 -3.27 18.50 -7.27
C VAL A 154 -4.30 19.09 -8.23
N CYS A 155 -3.87 19.86 -9.24
CA CYS A 155 -4.77 20.38 -10.27
C CYS A 155 -5.51 19.26 -11.03
N ALA A 156 -4.79 18.21 -11.43
CA ALA A 156 -5.36 17.09 -12.18
C ALA A 156 -6.40 16.30 -11.36
N LEU A 157 -6.08 15.96 -10.11
CA LEU A 157 -7.01 15.26 -9.22
C LEU A 157 -8.22 16.13 -8.87
N HIS A 158 -8.03 17.44 -8.74
CA HIS A 158 -9.14 18.37 -8.56
C HIS A 158 -10.10 18.38 -9.75
N CYS A 159 -9.58 18.35 -10.99
CA CYS A 159 -10.44 18.19 -12.18
C CYS A 159 -11.25 16.89 -12.17
N ILE A 160 -10.64 15.79 -11.71
CA ILE A 160 -11.32 14.49 -11.53
C ILE A 160 -12.45 14.60 -10.50
N ASP A 161 -12.19 15.24 -9.36
CA ASP A 161 -13.20 15.44 -8.32
C ASP A 161 -14.31 16.42 -8.77
N ILE A 162 -14.00 17.47 -9.53
CA ILE A 162 -15.02 18.36 -10.12
C ILE A 162 -15.90 17.57 -11.10
N TYR A 163 -15.32 16.75 -11.98
CA TYR A 163 -16.12 15.90 -12.88
C TYR A 163 -17.07 15.00 -12.09
N ARG A 164 -16.55 14.34 -11.05
CA ARG A 164 -17.33 13.45 -10.18
C ARG A 164 -18.43 14.20 -9.45
N ARG A 165 -18.16 15.42 -8.99
CA ARG A 165 -19.17 16.30 -8.41
C ARG A 165 -20.27 16.62 -9.41
N SER A 166 -19.93 17.09 -10.61
CA SER A 166 -20.91 17.41 -11.66
C SER A 166 -21.79 16.19 -11.99
N TYR A 167 -21.19 14.99 -12.03
CA TYR A 167 -21.93 13.75 -12.25
C TYR A 167 -22.91 13.43 -11.12
N MET A 168 -22.49 13.54 -9.86
CA MET A 168 -23.38 13.31 -8.72
C MET A 168 -24.51 14.35 -8.65
N GLU A 169 -24.20 15.61 -8.93
CA GLU A 169 -25.18 16.70 -8.97
C GLU A 169 -26.19 16.48 -10.12
N SER A 170 -25.76 16.03 -11.29
CA SER A 170 -26.68 15.73 -12.40
C SER A 170 -27.62 14.56 -12.08
N MET A 171 -27.13 13.54 -11.36
CA MET A 171 -27.97 12.44 -10.87
C MET A 171 -29.06 12.93 -9.89
N LEU A 172 -28.70 13.82 -8.96
CA LEU A 172 -29.66 14.42 -8.03
C LEU A 172 -30.68 15.31 -8.75
N ALA A 173 -30.27 15.95 -9.85
CA ALA A 173 -31.14 16.77 -10.69
C ALA A 173 -31.97 15.94 -11.70
N TYR A 174 -31.79 14.62 -11.76
CA TYR A 174 -32.38 13.74 -12.77
C TYR A 174 -32.09 14.20 -14.21
N SER A 175 -30.90 14.78 -14.45
CA SER A 175 -30.46 15.28 -15.75
C SER A 175 -29.32 14.44 -16.33
N GLY A 176 -29.36 14.23 -17.65
CA GLY A 176 -28.25 13.67 -18.42
C GLY A 176 -27.18 14.70 -18.80
N GLU A 177 -27.42 15.99 -18.55
CA GLU A 177 -26.47 17.05 -18.85
C GLU A 177 -25.43 17.19 -17.74
N LEU A 178 -24.15 17.11 -18.11
CA LEU A 178 -23.02 17.34 -17.22
C LEU A 178 -22.48 18.75 -17.45
N SER A 179 -22.45 19.57 -16.40
CA SER A 179 -21.70 20.82 -16.44
C SER A 179 -20.20 20.51 -16.38
N LEU A 180 -19.51 20.75 -17.50
CA LEU A 180 -18.07 20.54 -17.62
C LEU A 180 -17.27 21.85 -17.52
N SER A 181 -17.95 22.99 -17.35
CA SER A 181 -17.31 24.30 -17.26
C SER A 181 -17.50 24.89 -15.88
N ILE A 182 -16.46 25.53 -15.36
CA ILE A 182 -16.42 26.16 -14.05
C ILE A 182 -15.68 27.50 -14.13
N SER A 183 -16.07 28.49 -13.33
CA SER A 183 -15.28 29.72 -13.26
C SER A 183 -13.93 29.45 -12.59
N THR A 184 -12.91 30.23 -12.95
CA THR A 184 -11.58 30.12 -12.32
C THR A 184 -11.63 30.41 -10.82
N GLY A 185 -12.51 31.33 -10.40
CA GLY A 185 -12.76 31.61 -8.98
C GLY A 185 -13.33 30.40 -8.24
N ASP A 186 -14.38 29.78 -8.77
CA ASP A 186 -14.99 28.60 -8.17
C ASP A 186 -14.03 27.40 -8.17
N PHE A 187 -13.20 27.23 -9.21
CA PHE A 187 -12.16 26.20 -9.23
C PHE A 187 -11.22 26.34 -8.03
N VAL A 188 -10.71 27.55 -7.80
CA VAL A 188 -9.79 27.85 -6.69
C VAL A 188 -10.47 27.67 -5.33
N ASP A 189 -11.71 28.13 -5.17
CA ASP A 189 -12.42 28.02 -3.89
C ASP A 189 -12.83 26.58 -3.58
N LEU A 190 -13.25 25.81 -4.59
CA LEU A 190 -13.47 24.37 -4.42
C LEU A 190 -12.17 23.63 -4.10
N LEU A 191 -11.04 24.04 -4.68
CA LEU A 191 -9.76 23.41 -4.40
C LEU A 191 -9.35 23.61 -2.94
N LYS A 192 -9.43 24.84 -2.43
CA LYS A 192 -9.12 25.14 -1.02
C LYS A 192 -9.96 24.26 -0.10
N ARG A 193 -11.27 24.20 -0.36
CA ARG A 193 -12.19 23.34 0.37
C ARG A 193 -11.82 21.85 0.28
N ALA A 194 -11.36 21.38 -0.86
CA ALA A 194 -10.93 19.99 -1.03
C ALA A 194 -9.65 19.71 -0.23
N LEU A 195 -8.65 20.59 -0.28
CA LEU A 195 -7.41 20.44 0.49
C LEU A 195 -7.63 20.53 2.01
N ASP A 196 -8.63 21.30 2.45
CA ASP A 196 -9.03 21.38 3.87
C ASP A 196 -9.93 20.21 4.30
N SER A 197 -10.46 19.43 3.34
CA SER A 197 -11.39 18.35 3.61
C SER A 197 -10.68 17.07 4.05
N GLN A 198 -11.23 16.39 5.05
CA GLN A 198 -10.82 15.05 5.46
C GLN A 198 -11.71 13.95 4.84
N ASP A 199 -12.61 14.32 3.93
CA ASP A 199 -13.57 13.40 3.32
C ASP A 199 -12.89 12.53 2.25
N LYS A 200 -12.39 11.38 2.70
CA LYS A 200 -11.76 10.33 1.89
C LYS A 200 -12.70 9.65 0.89
N ARG A 201 -13.96 10.08 0.78
CA ARG A 201 -14.77 9.70 -0.38
C ARG A 201 -14.35 10.43 -1.64
N TRP A 202 -13.62 11.55 -1.54
CA TRP A 202 -13.08 12.33 -2.65
C TRP A 202 -11.62 11.99 -2.92
N PHE A 203 -11.20 12.06 -4.18
CA PHE A 203 -9.93 11.50 -4.61
C PHE A 203 -8.74 12.34 -4.16
N LEU A 204 -8.80 13.66 -4.35
CA LEU A 204 -7.76 14.58 -3.90
C LEU A 204 -7.61 14.58 -2.37
N PRO A 205 -8.67 14.70 -1.56
CA PRO A 205 -8.57 14.54 -0.10
C PRO A 205 -7.95 13.20 0.31
N THR A 206 -8.33 12.11 -0.35
CA THR A 206 -7.78 10.78 -0.04
C THR A 206 -6.26 10.75 -0.19
N LEU A 207 -5.72 11.32 -1.27
CA LEU A 207 -4.27 11.40 -1.48
C LEU A 207 -3.56 12.00 -0.25
N PHE A 208 -4.05 13.13 0.28
CA PHE A 208 -3.39 13.82 1.39
C PHE A 208 -3.63 13.15 2.74
N GLU A 209 -4.84 12.62 2.97
CA GLU A 209 -5.20 12.03 4.26
C GLU A 209 -4.54 10.66 4.49
N ILE A 210 -4.33 9.86 3.43
CA ILE A 210 -3.76 8.52 3.60
C ILE A 210 -2.28 8.43 3.25
N THR A 211 -1.67 9.43 2.61
CA THR A 211 -0.24 9.39 2.28
C THR A 211 0.59 10.09 3.37
N PRO A 212 1.30 9.35 4.26
CA PRO A 212 1.95 9.97 5.42
C PRO A 212 2.97 11.03 5.02
N GLY A 213 2.90 12.18 5.69
CA GLY A 213 3.79 13.32 5.47
C GLY A 213 3.42 14.20 4.26
N LEU A 214 2.41 13.85 3.46
CA LEU A 214 1.99 14.71 2.35
C LEU A 214 1.15 15.91 2.83
N LYS A 215 0.30 15.72 3.85
CA LYS A 215 -0.52 16.79 4.47
C LYS A 215 0.30 17.97 5.02
N GLY A 216 1.56 17.74 5.39
CA GLY A 216 2.48 18.78 5.83
C GLY A 216 3.24 19.49 4.69
N SER A 217 3.02 19.09 3.44
CA SER A 217 3.67 19.72 2.28
C SER A 217 2.99 21.04 1.97
N SER A 218 3.79 22.10 1.81
CA SER A 218 3.28 23.41 1.38
C SER A 218 2.91 23.37 -0.09
N ILE A 219 1.64 23.10 -0.40
CA ILE A 219 1.10 23.17 -1.76
C ILE A 219 0.84 24.63 -2.11
N ALA A 220 1.62 25.17 -3.04
CA ALA A 220 1.47 26.55 -3.50
C ALA A 220 1.20 26.56 -5.01
N LEU A 221 -0.08 26.54 -5.39
CA LEU A 221 -0.46 26.58 -6.79
C LEU A 221 -0.07 27.90 -7.44
N LYS A 222 0.51 27.79 -8.64
CA LYS A 222 0.85 28.91 -9.50
C LYS A 222 0.23 28.71 -10.90
N PRO A 223 0.08 29.78 -11.70
CA PRO A 223 -0.53 29.68 -13.03
C PRO A 223 0.13 28.64 -13.94
N GLU A 224 1.44 28.41 -13.82
CA GLU A 224 2.16 27.39 -14.58
C GLU A 224 1.67 25.95 -14.31
N HIS A 225 1.17 25.67 -13.10
CA HIS A 225 0.67 24.35 -12.75
C HIS A 225 -0.67 24.07 -13.43
N ILE A 226 -1.55 25.08 -13.49
CA ILE A 226 -2.81 25.01 -14.23
C ILE A 226 -2.52 24.82 -15.72
N LYS A 227 -1.63 25.65 -16.29
CA LYS A 227 -1.21 25.52 -17.69
C LYS A 227 -0.64 24.13 -17.99
N LYS A 228 0.15 23.54 -17.08
CA LYS A 228 0.65 22.18 -17.27
C LYS A 228 -0.48 21.14 -17.25
N ALA A 229 -1.47 21.28 -16.37
CA ALA A 229 -2.65 20.42 -16.38
C ALA A 229 -3.48 20.57 -17.66
N GLU A 230 -3.52 21.76 -18.27
CA GLU A 230 -4.12 21.99 -19.59
C GLU A 230 -3.36 21.29 -20.71
N GLU A 231 -2.02 21.39 -20.74
CA GLU A 231 -1.17 20.68 -21.70
C GLU A 231 -1.33 19.15 -21.61
N LEU A 232 -1.68 18.66 -20.43
CA LEU A 232 -2.01 17.25 -20.16
C LEU A 232 -3.47 16.90 -20.53
N GLY A 233 -4.30 17.84 -20.95
CA GLY A 233 -5.68 17.59 -21.36
C GLY A 233 -6.65 17.34 -20.20
N PHE A 234 -6.32 17.75 -18.98
CA PHE A 234 -7.26 17.72 -17.85
C PHE A 234 -8.27 18.86 -17.92
N MET A 235 -7.89 19.99 -18.50
CA MET A 235 -8.78 21.14 -18.70
C MET A 235 -8.32 22.00 -19.89
N SER A 236 -9.15 22.97 -20.27
CA SER A 236 -8.77 24.09 -21.11
C SER A 236 -9.27 25.38 -20.48
N SER A 237 -8.54 26.48 -20.65
CA SER A 237 -8.96 27.81 -20.20
C SER A 237 -9.42 28.67 -21.37
N ASN A 238 -10.48 29.43 -21.12
CA ASN A 238 -10.89 30.56 -21.95
C ASN A 238 -11.38 31.69 -21.05
N GLU A 239 -10.67 32.82 -21.08
CA GLU A 239 -10.87 33.94 -20.16
C GLU A 239 -10.92 33.49 -18.69
N ASN A 240 -12.08 33.60 -18.02
CA ASN A 240 -12.27 33.22 -16.63
C ASN A 240 -12.98 31.87 -16.48
N VAL A 241 -13.14 31.09 -17.55
CA VAL A 241 -13.82 29.79 -17.55
C VAL A 241 -12.82 28.68 -17.83
N LEU A 242 -12.84 27.65 -16.98
CA LEU A 242 -12.12 26.40 -17.17
C LEU A 242 -13.12 25.34 -17.61
N THR A 243 -12.81 24.62 -18.69
CA THR A 243 -13.62 23.49 -19.16
C THR A 243 -12.83 22.19 -18.97
N LEU A 244 -13.45 21.19 -18.35
CA LEU A 244 -12.84 19.89 -18.13
C LEU A 244 -12.55 19.18 -19.44
N GLY A 245 -11.29 18.77 -19.61
CA GLY A 245 -10.81 18.06 -20.78
C GLY A 245 -11.09 16.57 -20.72
N ASP A 246 -10.81 15.87 -21.82
CA ASP A 246 -11.10 14.44 -21.95
C ASP A 246 -10.39 13.58 -20.90
N ARG A 247 -9.18 13.96 -20.47
CA ARG A 247 -8.45 13.19 -19.44
C ARG A 247 -9.15 13.24 -18.09
N ALA A 248 -9.67 14.40 -17.70
CA ALA A 248 -10.46 14.54 -16.47
C ALA A 248 -11.76 13.72 -16.53
N ARG A 249 -12.44 13.70 -17.69
CA ARG A 249 -13.68 12.94 -17.90
C ARG A 249 -13.45 11.44 -17.88
N LEU A 250 -12.40 10.96 -18.56
CA LEU A 250 -12.05 9.54 -18.62
C LEU A 250 -11.67 9.02 -17.22
N MET A 251 -10.72 9.68 -16.56
CA MET A 251 -10.31 9.28 -15.21
C MET A 251 -11.42 9.48 -14.18
N GLY A 252 -12.21 10.56 -14.30
CA GLY A 252 -13.37 10.78 -13.45
C GLY A 252 -14.42 9.68 -13.58
N THR A 253 -14.72 9.25 -14.81
CA THR A 253 -15.63 8.12 -15.06
C THR A 253 -15.09 6.83 -14.45
N GLU A 254 -13.80 6.57 -14.62
CA GLU A 254 -13.13 5.41 -14.04
C GLU A 254 -13.18 5.41 -12.51
N ILE A 255 -12.88 6.53 -11.86
CA ILE A 255 -12.93 6.67 -10.40
C ILE A 255 -14.36 6.53 -9.87
N ILE A 256 -15.36 7.06 -10.58
CA ILE A 256 -16.77 6.90 -10.19
C ILE A 256 -17.21 5.44 -10.25
N THR A 257 -16.80 4.72 -11.30
CA THR A 257 -17.37 3.40 -11.63
C THR A 257 -16.60 2.24 -11.04
N SER A 258 -15.31 2.41 -10.76
CA SER A 258 -14.44 1.26 -10.52
C SER A 258 -13.34 1.47 -9.47
N TRP A 259 -13.37 2.58 -8.73
CA TRP A 259 -12.39 2.83 -7.67
C TRP A 259 -12.57 1.85 -6.50
N LEU A 260 -11.59 0.98 -6.29
CA LEU A 260 -11.62 -0.06 -5.27
C LEU A 260 -11.13 0.42 -3.90
N GLY A 261 -10.50 1.59 -3.87
CA GLY A 261 -9.82 2.16 -2.72
C GLY A 261 -8.38 2.54 -3.05
N SER A 262 -7.65 2.96 -2.02
CA SER A 262 -6.29 3.46 -2.12
C SER A 262 -5.47 3.06 -0.91
N VAL A 263 -4.16 2.98 -1.10
CA VAL A 263 -3.19 2.73 -0.04
C VAL A 263 -2.06 3.74 -0.17
N GLY A 264 -1.88 4.56 0.87
CA GLY A 264 -0.69 5.41 1.03
C GLY A 264 0.40 4.64 1.77
N CYS A 265 1.64 4.75 1.30
CA CYS A 265 2.79 4.05 1.86
C CYS A 265 3.89 5.05 2.26
N HIS A 266 4.50 4.85 3.42
CA HIS A 266 5.68 5.61 3.86
C HIS A 266 6.77 4.69 4.40
N ALA A 267 7.91 4.66 3.70
CA ALA A 267 9.08 3.90 4.09
C ALA A 267 10.05 4.75 4.92
N THR A 268 10.40 4.25 6.10
CA THR A 268 11.32 4.88 7.06
C THR A 268 12.37 3.88 7.51
N ALA A 269 13.62 4.33 7.62
CA ALA A 269 14.75 3.49 7.99
C ALA A 269 15.66 4.16 9.00
N LEU A 270 16.47 3.38 9.71
CA LEU A 270 17.58 3.91 10.51
C LEU A 270 18.83 3.94 9.65
N VAL A 271 19.27 5.14 9.29
CA VAL A 271 20.54 5.36 8.59
C VAL A 271 21.49 6.06 9.56
N ASN A 272 22.57 5.39 9.94
CA ASN A 272 23.53 5.86 10.95
C ASN A 272 22.85 6.21 12.29
N GLY A 273 21.87 5.41 12.72
CA GLY A 273 21.13 5.61 13.98
C GLY A 273 20.11 6.75 13.96
N GLN A 274 19.94 7.44 12.83
CA GLN A 274 18.94 8.49 12.63
C GLN A 274 17.79 7.95 11.78
N GLU A 275 16.56 8.28 12.16
CA GLU A 275 15.39 7.97 11.35
C GLU A 275 15.39 8.83 10.08
N LYS A 276 15.27 8.17 8.94
CA LYS A 276 15.24 8.79 7.63
C LYS A 276 14.03 8.32 6.85
N SER A 277 13.22 9.27 6.40
CA SER A 277 12.19 9.04 5.39
C SER A 277 12.86 8.70 4.06
N LEU A 278 12.60 7.50 3.54
CA LEU A 278 13.20 7.01 2.30
C LEU A 278 12.31 7.24 1.07
N SER A 279 11.02 6.92 1.20
CA SER A 279 10.09 6.94 0.07
C SER A 279 8.66 7.12 0.52
N ARG A 280 7.85 7.76 -0.33
CA ARG A 280 6.39 7.84 -0.18
C ARG A 280 5.72 7.44 -1.47
N MET A 281 4.65 6.66 -1.37
CA MET A 281 3.84 6.27 -2.52
C MET A 281 2.36 6.35 -2.19
N PHE A 282 1.55 6.52 -3.21
CA PHE A 282 0.10 6.42 -3.16
C PHE A 282 -0.34 5.49 -4.28
N LEU A 283 -0.89 4.33 -3.91
CA LEU A 283 -1.55 3.42 -4.84
C LEU A 283 -3.05 3.72 -4.83
N THR A 284 -3.64 3.80 -6.00
CA THR A 284 -5.10 3.79 -6.17
C THR A 284 -5.47 2.83 -7.27
N SER A 285 -6.31 1.86 -6.92
CA SER A 285 -6.65 0.75 -7.81
C SER A 285 -8.06 0.93 -8.36
N THR A 286 -8.19 0.73 -9.65
CA THR A 286 -9.43 0.73 -10.40
C THR A 286 -9.60 -0.61 -11.09
N ALA A 287 -10.76 -0.89 -11.69
CA ALA A 287 -10.92 -2.11 -12.48
C ALA A 287 -9.97 -2.16 -13.71
N PHE A 288 -9.42 -1.03 -14.13
CA PHE A 288 -8.62 -0.91 -15.35
C PHE A 288 -7.11 -0.85 -15.10
N ALA A 289 -6.68 -0.32 -13.95
CA ALA A 289 -5.27 -0.18 -13.63
C ALA A 289 -5.00 -0.06 -12.13
N ASN A 290 -3.75 -0.32 -11.79
CA ASN A 290 -3.16 0.04 -10.50
C ASN A 290 -2.32 1.31 -10.71
N HIS A 291 -2.84 2.47 -10.29
CA HIS A 291 -2.15 3.74 -10.43
C HIS A 291 -1.24 4.01 -9.23
N ILE A 292 0.07 3.98 -9.45
CA ILE A 292 1.08 4.28 -8.46
C ILE A 292 1.56 5.71 -8.65
N PHE A 293 1.56 6.49 -7.58
CA PHE A 293 2.16 7.81 -7.52
C PHE A 293 3.30 7.78 -6.51
N SER A 294 4.53 8.02 -6.95
CA SER A 294 5.71 8.06 -6.07
C SER A 294 6.16 9.50 -5.89
N PHE A 295 6.50 9.89 -4.66
CA PHE A 295 6.84 11.27 -4.31
C PHE A 295 8.31 11.43 -3.95
N GLU A 296 8.93 12.47 -4.49
CA GLU A 296 10.32 12.84 -4.27
C GLU A 296 10.40 14.30 -3.79
N THR A 297 11.35 14.61 -2.91
CA THR A 297 11.65 16.00 -2.54
C THR A 297 12.67 16.56 -3.53
N ALA A 298 12.32 17.64 -4.22
CA ALA A 298 13.20 18.32 -5.15
C ALA A 298 14.29 19.13 -4.43
N ALA A 299 15.40 19.39 -5.12
CA ALA A 299 16.39 20.36 -4.68
C ALA A 299 15.71 21.74 -4.54
N GLY A 300 15.62 22.25 -3.31
CA GLY A 300 14.87 23.47 -2.98
C GLY A 300 13.59 23.27 -2.17
N GLY A 301 13.27 22.03 -1.77
CA GLY A 301 12.17 21.74 -0.84
C GLY A 301 10.79 21.57 -1.49
N GLY A 302 10.68 21.78 -2.80
CA GLY A 302 9.46 21.46 -3.56
C GLY A 302 9.21 19.95 -3.62
N SER A 303 7.96 19.54 -3.90
CA SER A 303 7.58 18.14 -4.06
C SER A 303 7.37 17.80 -5.53
N ARG A 304 7.85 16.63 -5.95
CA ARG A 304 7.62 16.09 -7.28
C ARG A 304 6.99 14.71 -7.18
N PHE A 305 6.23 14.34 -8.20
CA PHE A 305 5.68 13.01 -8.33
C PHE A 305 6.09 12.34 -9.63
N ARG A 306 6.00 11.02 -9.65
CA ARG A 306 5.99 10.16 -10.84
C ARG A 306 4.71 9.33 -10.81
N HIS A 307 4.18 9.00 -11.98
CA HIS A 307 3.00 8.16 -12.11
C HIS A 307 3.31 6.93 -12.96
N GLN A 308 2.75 5.80 -12.55
CA GLN A 308 2.72 4.57 -13.35
C GLN A 308 1.31 3.97 -13.24
N ALA A 309 0.70 3.64 -14.38
CA ALA A 309 -0.50 2.81 -14.43
C ALA A 309 -0.06 1.39 -14.80
N SER A 310 -0.32 0.43 -13.91
CA SER A 310 0.22 -0.92 -14.02
C SER A 310 -0.89 -1.97 -14.05
N THR A 311 -0.65 -3.03 -14.82
CA THR A 311 -1.29 -4.33 -14.57
C THR A 311 -0.86 -4.90 -13.22
N MET A 312 -1.52 -5.96 -12.72
CA MET A 312 -1.13 -6.60 -11.47
C MET A 312 0.32 -7.14 -11.49
N PRO A 313 0.78 -7.86 -12.54
CA PRO A 313 2.18 -8.31 -12.59
C PRO A 313 3.19 -7.15 -12.61
N GLU A 314 2.89 -6.08 -13.36
CA GLU A 314 3.75 -4.88 -13.42
C GLU A 314 3.79 -4.14 -12.08
N LEU A 315 2.67 -4.10 -11.33
CA LEU A 315 2.62 -3.55 -9.98
C LEU A 315 3.54 -4.35 -9.04
N ILE A 316 3.41 -5.67 -9.00
CA ILE A 316 4.24 -6.54 -8.15
C ILE A 316 5.72 -6.33 -8.47
N GLN A 317 6.08 -6.31 -9.76
CA GLN A 317 7.45 -6.07 -10.18
C GLN A 317 7.96 -4.68 -9.76
N ALA A 318 7.14 -3.64 -9.88
CA ALA A 318 7.50 -2.29 -9.45
C ALA A 318 7.69 -2.21 -7.92
N LEU A 319 6.82 -2.87 -7.14
CA LEU A 319 6.93 -2.93 -5.68
C LEU A 319 8.15 -3.75 -5.24
N MET A 320 8.48 -4.85 -5.92
CA MET A 320 9.71 -5.61 -5.69
C MET A 320 10.94 -4.73 -5.87
N THR A 321 11.05 -4.06 -7.02
CA THR A 321 12.17 -3.13 -7.30
C THR A 321 12.23 -1.99 -6.28
N TRP A 322 11.09 -1.51 -5.82
CA TRP A 322 11.02 -0.50 -4.77
C TRP A 322 11.55 -1.01 -3.42
N ILE A 323 11.11 -2.18 -2.95
CA ILE A 323 11.61 -2.80 -1.70
C ILE A 323 13.11 -3.07 -1.79
N GLU A 324 13.59 -3.60 -2.92
CA GLU A 324 15.02 -3.83 -3.15
C GLU A 324 15.83 -2.52 -3.02
N ALA A 325 15.32 -1.41 -3.56
CA ALA A 325 15.96 -0.12 -3.45
C ALA A 325 16.00 0.38 -2.00
N LEU A 326 14.93 0.16 -1.22
CA LEU A 326 14.88 0.49 0.20
C LEU A 326 15.88 -0.33 1.03
N GLN A 327 15.94 -1.65 0.80
CA GLN A 327 16.87 -2.55 1.49
C GLN A 327 18.33 -2.19 1.19
N LYS A 328 18.65 -1.83 -0.06
CA LYS A 328 20.01 -1.35 -0.41
C LYS A 328 20.43 -0.11 0.36
N VAL A 329 19.50 0.81 0.66
CA VAL A 329 19.82 2.04 1.43
C VAL A 329 20.22 1.71 2.87
N ILE A 330 19.65 0.67 3.46
CA ILE A 330 20.01 0.25 4.82
C ILE A 330 21.24 -0.68 4.85
N GLY A 331 21.79 -1.07 3.70
CA GLY A 331 22.93 -1.99 3.62
C GLY A 331 22.54 -3.46 3.58
N GLY A 332 21.25 -3.76 3.35
CA GLY A 332 20.80 -5.11 3.03
C GLY A 332 21.34 -5.57 1.67
N THR A 333 21.62 -6.87 1.55
CA THR A 333 21.90 -7.47 0.25
C THR A 333 20.62 -7.54 -0.57
N ALA A 334 20.73 -7.42 -1.91
CA ALA A 334 19.59 -7.69 -2.79
C ALA A 334 19.01 -9.08 -2.47
N PRO A 335 17.70 -9.30 -2.65
CA PRO A 335 17.07 -10.59 -2.43
C PRO A 335 17.91 -11.67 -3.07
N ALA A 336 18.31 -12.66 -2.26
CA ALA A 336 18.75 -13.91 -2.85
C ALA A 336 17.53 -14.39 -3.64
N LYS A 337 17.59 -14.33 -4.98
CA LYS A 337 16.64 -15.02 -5.87
C LYS A 337 16.33 -16.32 -5.16
N ALA A 338 15.08 -16.51 -4.73
CA ALA A 338 14.70 -17.73 -4.07
C ALA A 338 15.19 -18.85 -4.98
N ALA A 339 16.22 -19.58 -4.54
CA ALA A 339 16.54 -20.83 -5.19
C ALA A 339 15.22 -21.58 -5.15
N PRO A 340 14.68 -22.05 -6.29
CA PRO A 340 13.43 -22.77 -6.26
C PRO A 340 13.63 -23.89 -5.25
N LYS A 341 13.02 -23.75 -4.07
CA LYS A 341 12.71 -24.92 -3.25
C LYS A 341 11.87 -25.72 -4.21
N GLU A 342 12.42 -26.82 -4.70
CA GLU A 342 11.69 -27.76 -5.52
C GLU A 342 10.44 -28.11 -4.74
N THR A 343 9.33 -27.44 -5.06
CA THR A 343 8.01 -27.90 -4.68
C THR A 343 7.97 -29.31 -5.26
N PRO A 344 7.86 -30.37 -4.44
CA PRO A 344 7.85 -31.71 -4.97
C PRO A 344 6.78 -31.76 -6.05
N ALA A 345 7.18 -31.98 -7.30
CA ALA A 345 6.27 -31.89 -8.42
C ALA A 345 5.06 -32.78 -8.10
N LEU A 346 3.90 -32.15 -7.93
CA LEU A 346 2.65 -32.85 -7.64
C LEU A 346 2.41 -33.78 -8.82
N LYS A 347 2.56 -35.08 -8.59
CA LYS A 347 2.30 -36.09 -9.60
C LYS A 347 0.80 -36.35 -9.60
N PHE A 348 0.20 -36.37 -10.78
CA PHE A 348 -1.21 -36.70 -10.93
C PHE A 348 -1.35 -38.08 -11.59
N CYS A 349 -2.41 -38.80 -11.25
CA CYS A 349 -2.70 -40.10 -11.84
C CYS A 349 -3.01 -39.93 -13.32
N GLY A 350 -2.27 -40.63 -14.19
CA GLY A 350 -2.50 -40.59 -15.64
C GLY A 350 -3.82 -41.23 -16.12
N GLN A 351 -4.56 -41.90 -15.23
CA GLN A 351 -5.87 -42.49 -15.54
C GLN A 351 -7.05 -41.64 -15.05
N CYS A 352 -7.02 -41.11 -13.83
CA CYS A 352 -8.16 -40.39 -13.25
C CYS A 352 -7.88 -38.93 -12.87
N GLY A 353 -6.63 -38.47 -12.99
CA GLY A 353 -6.25 -37.09 -12.65
C GLY A 353 -6.13 -36.79 -11.15
N ALA A 354 -6.34 -37.77 -10.25
CA ALA A 354 -6.18 -37.55 -8.82
C ALA A 354 -4.72 -37.32 -8.43
N GLU A 355 -4.48 -36.44 -7.45
CA GLU A 355 -3.15 -36.15 -6.91
C GLU A 355 -2.53 -37.40 -6.25
N LEU A 356 -1.28 -37.69 -6.57
CA LEU A 356 -0.51 -38.82 -6.06
C LEU A 356 0.40 -38.36 -4.93
N LYS A 357 0.14 -38.88 -3.72
CA LYS A 357 1.01 -38.70 -2.57
C LYS A 357 2.30 -39.52 -2.74
N ALA A 358 3.44 -38.93 -2.39
CA ALA A 358 4.74 -39.58 -2.49
C ALA A 358 4.78 -40.93 -1.72
N GLY A 359 5.40 -41.96 -2.33
CA GLY A 359 5.60 -43.27 -1.71
C GLY A 359 4.43 -44.26 -1.80
N LYS A 360 3.35 -43.95 -2.53
CA LYS A 360 2.25 -44.88 -2.80
C LYS A 360 2.48 -45.69 -4.07
N LYS A 361 2.13 -46.99 -4.04
CA LYS A 361 2.20 -47.92 -5.18
C LYS A 361 0.93 -47.92 -6.04
N PHE A 362 -0.15 -47.33 -5.54
CA PHE A 362 -1.46 -47.28 -6.20
C PHE A 362 -2.11 -45.91 -5.98
N CYS A 363 -2.84 -45.43 -6.98
CA CYS A 363 -3.67 -44.23 -6.90
C CYS A 363 -4.79 -44.44 -5.90
N THR A 364 -4.95 -43.52 -4.93
CA THR A 364 -6.01 -43.59 -3.92
C THR A 364 -7.39 -43.25 -4.47
N GLY A 365 -7.48 -42.63 -5.65
CA GLY A 365 -8.75 -42.29 -6.30
C GLY A 365 -9.34 -43.44 -7.13
N CYS A 366 -8.53 -44.14 -7.92
CA CYS A 366 -9.01 -45.18 -8.85
C CYS A 366 -8.37 -46.56 -8.67
N GLY A 367 -7.42 -46.72 -7.76
CA GLY A 367 -6.74 -48.00 -7.50
C GLY A 367 -5.71 -48.43 -8.55
N THR A 368 -5.52 -47.65 -9.62
CA THR A 368 -4.52 -47.94 -10.67
C THR A 368 -3.11 -47.92 -10.07
N PRO A 369 -2.21 -48.88 -10.42
CA PRO A 369 -0.81 -48.83 -10.04
C PRO A 369 -0.12 -47.54 -10.54
N VAL A 370 0.73 -46.93 -9.71
CA VAL A 370 1.43 -45.65 -10.02
C VAL A 370 2.93 -45.72 -9.81
#